data_AF-A0A4Y7IP37-F1
#
_entry.id   AF-A0A4Y7IP37-F1
#
_cell.length_a   1.000
_cell.length_b   1.000
_cell.length_c   1.000
_cell.angle_alpha   90.00
_cell.angle_beta   90.00
_cell.angle_gamma   90.00
#
_symmetry.space_group_name_H-M   'P 1'
#
loop_
_entity.id
_entity.type
_entity.pdbx_description
1 polymer ?
#
loop_
_entity_poly.entity_id
_entity_poly.type
_entity_poly.pdbx_seq_one_letter_code
_entity_poly.pdbx_strand_id
1 'polypeptide(L)'
;MCPRPANVVSAEKKEDSTKKQQPLETINLDQGDPTMFVEYWKKAGEKSSIVIPGWQNLSYFPNINGGNICWFLEKEFSDEIKKLHELVGNAITKDRYIVVGTGSTQLYQASLFALASTDDTGNDSSSRPMDVVSAVPYYSSYPAVTDFLKSGLYKWSGDACKFDDKNEPYIEVVCSPNNPDGHTMTPVVNGNRGKLIHDLAYYWPQYTPIPKPADHDIMLFTVSKSTGHAGTRLGWAIVKDEKIARKMTKFIELSTIGVSKDSQYRAATIMRAVTESAQSISLQLAGNFFDFGRKTMVDRWERLRKVASENGAFSLPKYSKRYCNYFGEIREAHPGFAWLKCNLENVEDCESLLEGKLKILVRGGKNFGMDYKKYVRVSLIDQEDKFQMLLDRLSSVSSSSTKIKA
;
A
#
# COMPACT_ATOMS: atom_id res chain seq x y z
N MET A 1 -84.49 22.41 -9.21
CA MET A 1 -83.25 23.07 -9.70
C MET A 1 -82.29 21.98 -10.12
N CYS A 2 -81.94 21.88 -11.41
CA CYS A 2 -80.82 21.03 -11.86
C CYS A 2 -79.49 21.76 -11.60
N PRO A 3 -78.34 21.07 -11.43
CA PRO A 3 -77.54 20.76 -12.62
C PRO A 3 -76.70 19.46 -12.63
N ARG A 4 -76.71 18.85 -13.82
CA ARG A 4 -75.64 18.23 -14.67
C ARG A 4 -74.75 17.07 -14.16
N PRO A 5 -74.67 15.96 -14.92
CA PRO A 5 -73.61 14.95 -14.78
C PRO A 5 -72.32 15.40 -15.50
N ALA A 6 -71.17 15.10 -14.89
CA ALA A 6 -69.86 15.42 -15.41
C ALA A 6 -69.43 14.44 -16.53
N ASN A 7 -68.89 15.02 -17.62
CA ASN A 7 -68.21 14.30 -18.69
C ASN A 7 -66.96 13.60 -18.16
N VAL A 8 -66.87 12.28 -18.36
CA VAL A 8 -65.62 11.52 -18.23
C VAL A 8 -64.90 11.62 -19.58
N VAL A 9 -63.86 12.44 -19.65
CA VAL A 9 -62.91 12.44 -20.76
C VAL A 9 -61.76 11.52 -20.38
N SER A 10 -61.60 10.45 -21.14
CA SER A 10 -60.45 9.54 -21.11
C SER A 10 -59.18 10.29 -21.52
N ALA A 11 -58.29 10.54 -20.56
CA ALA A 11 -56.92 10.94 -20.84
C ALA A 11 -56.03 9.70 -20.82
N GLU A 12 -55.73 9.16 -22.01
CA GLU A 12 -54.62 8.23 -22.20
C GLU A 12 -53.31 8.96 -21.85
N LYS A 13 -52.76 8.66 -20.67
CA LYS A 13 -51.35 8.95 -20.39
C LYS A 13 -50.50 8.03 -21.25
N LYS A 14 -49.97 8.56 -22.35
CA LYS A 14 -48.78 7.98 -22.99
C LYS A 14 -47.64 8.00 -21.98
N GLU A 15 -47.24 6.82 -21.50
CA GLU A 15 -45.95 6.64 -20.84
C GLU A 15 -44.85 6.90 -21.88
N ASP A 16 -44.25 8.07 -21.78
CA ASP A 16 -42.97 8.38 -22.42
C ASP A 16 -41.90 7.50 -21.77
N SER A 17 -41.58 6.39 -22.42
CA SER A 17 -40.55 5.44 -22.01
C SER A 17 -39.16 5.93 -22.44
N THR A 18 -38.82 7.18 -22.16
CA THR A 18 -37.43 7.66 -22.18
C THR A 18 -36.84 7.57 -20.78
N LYS A 19 -36.54 6.34 -20.33
CA LYS A 19 -35.53 6.16 -19.27
C LYS A 19 -34.21 6.69 -19.80
N LYS A 20 -33.90 7.97 -19.54
CA LYS A 20 -32.54 8.49 -19.64
C LYS A 20 -31.66 7.54 -18.83
N GLN A 21 -30.80 6.76 -19.50
CA GLN A 21 -29.76 5.99 -18.83
C GLN A 21 -28.98 6.99 -17.98
N GLN A 22 -29.03 6.82 -16.67
CA GLN A 22 -28.17 7.60 -15.79
C GLN A 22 -26.72 7.32 -16.21
N PRO A 23 -25.86 8.36 -16.29
CA PRO A 23 -24.46 8.16 -16.60
C PRO A 23 -23.85 7.13 -15.66
N LEU A 24 -23.09 6.18 -16.20
CA LEU A 24 -22.39 5.20 -15.40
C LEU A 24 -21.47 5.93 -14.41
N GLU A 25 -21.66 5.70 -13.11
CA GLU A 25 -20.86 6.31 -12.05
C GLU A 25 -19.38 5.95 -12.20
N THR A 26 -18.47 6.90 -11.99
CA THR A 26 -17.04 6.62 -12.02
C THR A 26 -16.58 5.98 -10.71
N ILE A 27 -16.00 4.78 -10.79
CA ILE A 27 -15.34 4.16 -9.63
C ILE A 27 -13.86 4.50 -9.62
N ASN A 28 -13.33 4.83 -8.44
CA ASN A 28 -11.91 5.14 -8.28
C ASN A 28 -11.18 3.96 -7.63
N LEU A 29 -10.32 3.31 -8.43
CA LEU A 29 -9.41 2.23 -8.05
C LEU A 29 -7.95 2.56 -8.40
N ASP A 30 -7.67 3.84 -8.69
CA ASP A 30 -6.32 4.38 -8.89
C ASP A 30 -5.58 4.39 -7.55
N GLN A 31 -6.26 4.79 -6.49
CA GLN A 31 -5.71 4.88 -5.14
C GLN A 31 -5.67 3.50 -4.50
N GLY A 32 -4.60 3.21 -3.78
CA GLY A 32 -4.61 2.07 -2.85
C GLY A 32 -5.20 2.52 -1.52
N ASP A 33 -6.49 2.76 -1.42
CA ASP A 33 -7.14 3.04 -0.13
C ASP A 33 -7.67 1.74 0.47
N PRO A 34 -7.13 1.25 1.61
CA PRO A 34 -7.37 -0.10 2.14
C PRO A 34 -8.72 -0.22 2.88
N THR A 35 -9.80 0.25 2.27
CA THR A 35 -11.15 0.29 2.87
C THR A 35 -11.83 -1.08 2.95
N MET A 36 -11.24 -2.14 2.39
CA MET A 36 -11.70 -3.53 2.56
C MET A 36 -11.79 -3.97 4.04
N PHE A 37 -11.03 -3.32 4.93
CA PHE A 37 -10.98 -3.67 6.35
C PHE A 37 -12.10 -3.03 7.20
N VAL A 38 -12.93 -2.15 6.61
CA VAL A 38 -13.97 -1.42 7.36
C VAL A 38 -14.91 -2.38 8.11
N GLU A 39 -15.40 -3.42 7.44
CA GLU A 39 -16.32 -4.38 8.05
C GLU A 39 -15.66 -5.26 9.12
N TYR A 40 -14.36 -5.52 9.02
CA TYR A 40 -13.62 -6.19 10.09
C TYR A 40 -13.58 -5.32 11.35
N TRP A 41 -13.19 -4.04 11.21
CA TRP A 41 -13.05 -3.15 12.35
C TRP A 41 -14.39 -2.78 13.00
N LYS A 42 -15.47 -2.68 12.22
CA LYS A 42 -16.83 -2.56 12.79
C LYS A 42 -17.18 -3.75 13.68
N LYS A 43 -16.84 -4.97 13.26
CA LYS A 43 -17.09 -6.21 14.02
C LYS A 43 -16.17 -6.37 15.23
N ALA A 44 -14.95 -5.82 15.18
CA ALA A 44 -14.03 -5.83 16.31
C ALA A 44 -14.58 -5.05 17.52
N GLY A 45 -15.43 -4.04 17.27
CA GLY A 45 -16.17 -3.32 18.30
C GLY A 45 -15.27 -2.68 19.36
N GLU A 46 -15.71 -2.75 20.61
CA GLU A 46 -15.07 -2.08 21.76
C GLU A 46 -13.60 -2.47 21.99
N LYS A 47 -13.17 -3.66 21.55
CA LYS A 47 -11.77 -4.10 21.67
C LYS A 47 -10.79 -3.23 20.90
N SER A 48 -11.28 -2.52 19.89
CA SER A 48 -10.50 -1.59 19.05
C SER A 48 -10.82 -0.12 19.34
N SER A 49 -11.69 0.15 20.32
CA SER A 49 -12.04 1.51 20.75
C SER A 49 -10.92 2.14 21.56
N ILE A 50 -10.82 3.47 21.47
CA ILE A 50 -9.84 4.26 22.21
C ILE A 50 -10.51 5.48 22.82
N VAL A 51 -10.13 5.80 24.06
CA VAL A 51 -10.47 7.05 24.74
C VAL A 51 -9.16 7.74 25.11
N ILE A 52 -8.98 8.98 24.65
CA ILE A 52 -7.84 9.82 25.00
C ILE A 52 -8.41 11.01 25.80
N PRO A 53 -8.20 11.07 27.13
CA PRO A 53 -8.58 12.23 27.92
C PRO A 53 -7.87 13.49 27.43
N GLY A 54 -8.52 14.65 27.50
CA GLY A 54 -7.98 15.90 26.94
C GLY A 54 -6.68 16.41 27.55
N TRP A 55 -6.26 15.87 28.71
CA TRP A 55 -4.99 16.19 29.36
C TRP A 55 -3.86 15.21 29.01
N GLN A 56 -4.18 14.08 28.38
CA GLN A 56 -3.18 13.09 28.00
C GLN A 56 -2.34 13.61 26.83
N ASN A 57 -1.05 13.27 26.80
CA ASN A 57 -0.12 13.60 25.71
C ASN A 57 0.13 15.10 25.44
N LEU A 58 -0.02 15.98 26.45
CA LEU A 58 0.30 17.42 26.32
C LEU A 58 1.80 17.70 26.05
N SER A 59 2.69 16.79 26.44
CA SER A 59 4.14 16.95 26.30
C SER A 59 4.64 16.52 24.92
N TYR A 60 5.67 17.21 24.41
CA TYR A 60 6.45 16.75 23.26
C TYR A 60 7.16 15.41 23.53
N PHE A 61 7.60 15.21 24.77
CA PHE A 61 8.40 14.05 25.18
C PHE A 61 7.52 12.95 25.77
N PRO A 62 7.74 11.68 25.40
CA PRO A 62 7.15 10.54 26.09
C PRO A 62 7.68 10.47 27.53
N ASN A 63 6.86 9.98 28.46
CA ASN A 63 7.23 9.80 29.88
C ASN A 63 8.16 8.59 30.06
N ILE A 64 9.38 8.64 29.52
CA ILE A 64 10.36 7.54 29.63
C ILE A 64 11.67 8.07 30.21
N ASN A 65 12.02 7.58 31.40
CA ASN A 65 13.33 7.80 32.02
C ASN A 65 14.39 6.93 31.30
N GLY A 66 15.04 7.49 30.28
CA GLY A 66 16.07 6.79 29.49
C GLY A 66 15.78 6.91 27.98
N GLY A 67 16.43 7.86 27.32
CA GLY A 67 16.08 8.31 25.97
C GLY A 67 16.24 7.23 24.90
N ASN A 68 15.12 6.84 24.29
CA ASN A 68 15.14 6.15 23.00
C ASN A 68 15.78 7.07 21.93
N ILE A 69 16.50 6.49 20.97
CA ILE A 69 17.08 7.27 19.85
C ILE A 69 15.99 8.09 19.17
N CYS A 70 14.86 7.43 18.87
CA CYS A 70 13.66 8.08 18.41
C CYS A 70 12.90 8.64 19.63
N TRP A 71 13.32 9.81 20.12
CA TRP A 71 12.86 10.36 21.39
C TRP A 71 11.35 10.67 21.44
N PHE A 72 10.66 10.75 20.30
CA PHE A 72 9.21 10.96 20.22
C PHE A 72 8.39 9.66 20.02
N LEU A 73 9.02 8.49 20.02
CA LEU A 73 8.36 7.19 19.94
C LEU A 73 7.73 6.80 21.29
N GLU A 74 6.42 6.57 21.29
CA GLU A 74 5.70 6.05 22.46
C GLU A 74 6.11 4.59 22.75
N LYS A 75 6.27 4.28 24.05
CA LYS A 75 6.69 2.95 24.50
C LYS A 75 5.65 1.89 24.11
N GLU A 76 4.38 2.19 24.34
CA GLU A 76 3.26 1.30 24.03
C GLU A 76 3.26 0.94 22.54
N PHE A 77 3.48 1.93 21.66
CA PHE A 77 3.53 1.68 20.23
C PHE A 77 4.75 0.84 19.83
N SER A 78 5.92 1.14 20.40
CA SER A 78 7.15 0.35 20.19
C SER A 78 6.96 -1.12 20.60
N ASP A 79 6.32 -1.37 21.74
CA ASP A 79 6.07 -2.71 22.25
C ASP A 79 5.08 -3.48 21.34
N GLU A 80 4.01 -2.84 20.88
CA GLU A 80 3.05 -3.47 19.97
C GLU A 80 3.63 -3.73 18.57
N ILE A 81 4.54 -2.90 18.07
CA ILE A 81 5.30 -3.19 16.84
C ILE A 81 6.09 -4.50 17.00
N LYS A 82 6.82 -4.65 18.11
CA LYS A 82 7.65 -5.84 18.36
C LYS A 82 6.80 -7.10 18.48
N LYS A 83 5.72 -7.05 19.26
CA LYS A 83 4.77 -8.15 19.40
C LYS A 83 4.13 -8.55 18.06
N LEU A 84 3.76 -7.56 17.24
CA LEU A 84 3.14 -7.83 15.94
C LEU A 84 4.12 -8.55 15.00
N HIS A 85 5.38 -8.11 14.93
CA HIS A 85 6.40 -8.78 14.12
C HIS A 85 6.79 -10.15 14.65
N GLU A 86 6.82 -10.34 15.96
CA GLU A 86 7.04 -11.65 16.60
C GLU A 86 5.91 -12.62 16.27
N LEU A 87 4.65 -12.19 16.41
CA LEU A 87 3.47 -12.99 16.05
C LEU A 87 3.47 -13.39 14.57
N VAL A 88 3.78 -12.45 13.68
CA VAL A 88 3.72 -12.69 12.22
C VAL A 88 4.96 -13.43 11.71
N GLY A 89 6.11 -13.22 12.35
CA GLY A 89 7.40 -13.77 11.90
C GLY A 89 7.91 -13.15 10.60
N ASN A 90 7.50 -11.92 10.26
CA ASN A 90 7.87 -11.26 9.00
C ASN A 90 9.09 -10.33 9.10
N ALA A 91 9.58 -9.95 10.29
CA ALA A 91 10.77 -9.11 10.41
C ALA A 91 11.52 -9.35 11.73
N ILE A 92 12.84 -9.20 11.71
CA ILE A 92 13.67 -9.20 12.91
C ILE A 92 13.64 -7.80 13.53
N THR A 93 13.14 -7.71 14.77
CA THR A 93 13.12 -6.47 15.57
C THR A 93 14.15 -6.45 16.70
N LYS A 94 14.69 -7.62 17.07
CA LYS A 94 15.69 -7.77 18.13
C LYS A 94 17.00 -7.10 17.71
N ASP A 95 17.62 -6.36 18.63
CA ASP A 95 18.88 -5.64 18.40
C ASP A 95 18.80 -4.68 17.20
N ARG A 96 17.66 -3.99 17.06
CA ARG A 96 17.39 -2.98 16.03
C ARG A 96 16.79 -1.72 16.67
N TYR A 97 16.93 -0.60 15.98
CA TYR A 97 16.30 0.67 16.34
C TYR A 97 14.97 0.82 15.61
N ILE A 98 13.97 1.40 16.29
CA ILE A 98 12.67 1.73 15.70
C ILE A 98 12.55 3.23 15.57
N VAL A 99 12.29 3.72 14.35
CA VAL A 99 12.01 5.14 14.08
C VAL A 99 10.57 5.26 13.58
N VAL A 100 9.74 6.04 14.27
CA VAL A 100 8.34 6.29 13.86
C VAL A 100 8.27 7.50 12.95
N GLY A 101 7.38 7.45 11.95
CA GLY A 101 7.12 8.56 11.04
C GLY A 101 5.65 8.68 10.67
N THR A 102 5.30 9.82 10.09
CA THR A 102 3.96 10.17 9.60
C THR A 102 3.67 9.42 8.30
N GLY A 103 3.53 8.10 8.44
CA GLY A 103 3.47 7.13 7.36
C GLY A 103 4.86 6.75 6.83
N SER A 104 4.89 5.65 6.07
CA SER A 104 6.13 5.18 5.40
C SER A 104 6.70 6.24 4.44
N THR A 105 5.86 7.14 3.89
CA THR A 105 6.31 8.26 3.05
C THR A 105 7.32 9.19 3.74
N GLN A 106 7.09 9.60 4.99
CA GLN A 106 8.05 10.44 5.72
C GLN A 106 9.33 9.64 6.04
N LEU A 107 9.19 8.35 6.35
CA LEU A 107 10.32 7.47 6.66
C LEU A 107 11.19 7.20 5.44
N TYR A 108 10.59 7.11 4.25
CA TYR A 108 11.32 7.01 2.99
C TYR A 108 12.21 8.25 2.79
N GLN A 109 11.66 9.46 2.93
CA GLN A 109 12.44 10.69 2.86
C GLN A 109 13.53 10.78 3.94
N ALA A 110 13.20 10.38 5.18
CA ALA A 110 14.15 10.33 6.28
C ALA A 110 15.31 9.36 5.98
N SER A 111 15.02 8.23 5.33
CA SER A 111 16.02 7.24 4.92
C SER A 111 16.92 7.79 3.81
N LEU A 112 16.36 8.47 2.80
CA LEU A 112 17.13 9.14 1.75
C LEU A 112 18.08 10.18 2.35
N PHE A 113 17.58 11.04 3.23
CA PHE A 113 18.39 12.01 3.96
C PHE A 113 19.51 11.33 4.76
N ALA A 114 19.15 10.35 5.60
CA ALA A 114 20.12 9.70 6.48
C ALA A 114 21.25 9.01 5.71
N LEU A 115 20.92 8.30 4.62
CA LEU A 115 21.89 7.58 3.79
C LEU A 115 22.74 8.51 2.92
N ALA A 116 22.16 9.60 2.39
CA ALA A 116 22.89 10.56 1.57
C ALA A 116 23.78 11.50 2.41
N SER A 117 23.48 11.67 3.70
CA SER A 117 24.26 12.51 4.60
C SER A 117 25.34 11.76 5.38
N THR A 118 25.65 10.49 5.09
CA THR A 118 26.66 9.73 5.88
C THR A 118 28.11 10.09 5.60
N ASP A 119 28.39 10.87 4.57
CA ASP A 119 29.75 11.11 4.09
C ASP A 119 30.41 12.28 4.86
N ASP A 120 30.45 12.16 6.19
CA ASP A 120 31.17 13.05 7.13
C ASP A 120 32.70 12.82 7.10
N THR A 121 33.26 12.15 6.08
CA THR A 121 34.71 12.07 5.89
C THR A 121 35.14 13.36 5.21
N GLY A 122 35.43 14.40 6.00
CA GLY A 122 35.89 15.78 5.71
C GLY A 122 36.78 16.03 4.49
N ASN A 123 36.38 15.53 3.33
CA ASN A 123 37.02 15.65 2.04
C ASN A 123 35.89 15.92 1.05
N ASP A 124 35.97 17.10 0.46
CA ASP A 124 35.01 17.79 -0.39
C ASP A 124 34.77 17.08 -1.74
N SER A 125 34.22 15.87 -1.73
CA SER A 125 33.92 15.11 -2.95
C SER A 125 32.77 14.13 -2.71
N SER A 126 31.53 14.42 -3.08
CA SER A 126 31.12 14.80 -4.43
C SER A 126 30.18 16.01 -4.47
N SER A 127 30.44 16.96 -5.37
CA SER A 127 29.52 18.04 -5.77
C SER A 127 28.23 17.54 -6.47
N ARG A 128 27.92 16.24 -6.38
CA ARG A 128 26.88 15.57 -7.15
C ARG A 128 25.94 14.82 -6.19
N PRO A 129 24.62 14.94 -6.37
CA PRO A 129 23.63 14.20 -5.56
C PRO A 129 23.74 12.69 -5.78
N MET A 130 23.55 11.93 -4.71
CA MET A 130 23.51 10.46 -4.72
C MET A 130 22.37 9.93 -5.61
N ASP A 131 22.67 8.96 -6.46
CA ASP A 131 21.68 8.37 -7.36
C ASP A 131 20.71 7.48 -6.56
N VAL A 132 19.40 7.69 -6.72
CA VAL A 132 18.33 6.86 -6.15
C VAL A 132 17.64 6.07 -7.25
N VAL A 133 17.64 4.74 -7.15
CA VAL A 133 17.10 3.84 -8.17
C VAL A 133 16.13 2.81 -7.59
N SER A 134 15.26 2.27 -8.44
CA SER A 134 14.39 1.14 -8.11
C SER A 134 14.09 0.33 -9.36
N ALA A 135 13.99 -0.99 -9.24
CA ALA A 135 13.73 -1.87 -10.39
C ALA A 135 12.33 -1.63 -10.96
N VAL A 136 12.23 -1.48 -12.29
CA VAL A 136 10.94 -1.33 -12.98
C VAL A 136 10.19 -2.68 -13.04
N PRO A 137 8.87 -2.72 -12.80
CA PRO A 137 8.02 -1.59 -12.42
C PRO A 137 8.16 -1.23 -10.93
N TYR A 138 8.37 0.05 -10.62
CA TYR A 138 8.55 0.54 -9.24
C TYR A 138 7.35 1.34 -8.75
N TYR A 139 7.21 1.54 -7.43
CA TYR A 139 6.13 2.34 -6.88
C TYR A 139 6.15 3.77 -7.42
N SER A 140 5.05 4.18 -8.06
CA SER A 140 4.94 5.45 -8.79
C SER A 140 5.28 6.72 -8.00
N SER A 141 5.25 6.66 -6.66
CA SER A 141 5.58 7.84 -5.85
C SER A 141 7.08 8.01 -5.61
N TYR A 142 7.93 7.00 -5.80
CA TYR A 142 9.36 7.15 -5.52
C TYR A 142 10.03 8.29 -6.32
N PRO A 143 9.84 8.42 -7.65
CA PRO A 143 10.42 9.53 -8.39
C PRO A 143 9.96 10.89 -7.86
N ALA A 144 8.64 11.04 -7.73
CA ALA A 144 8.02 12.29 -7.29
C ALA A 144 8.47 12.68 -5.87
N VAL A 145 8.48 11.75 -4.92
CA VAL A 145 8.84 12.00 -3.52
C VAL A 145 10.35 12.25 -3.38
N THR A 146 11.19 11.63 -4.21
CA THR A 146 12.64 11.88 -4.23
C THR A 146 12.96 13.29 -4.71
N ASP A 147 12.36 13.72 -5.82
CA ASP A 147 12.75 14.99 -6.45
C ASP A 147 11.93 16.20 -5.99
N PHE A 148 10.81 16.00 -5.28
CA PHE A 148 9.89 17.08 -4.89
C PHE A 148 10.57 18.23 -4.14
N LEU A 149 11.53 17.94 -3.25
CA LEU A 149 12.24 18.95 -2.47
C LEU A 149 13.44 19.58 -3.20
N LYS A 150 13.79 19.10 -4.40
CA LYS A 150 14.99 19.53 -5.15
C LYS A 150 16.26 19.51 -4.29
N SER A 151 16.44 18.44 -3.52
CA SER A 151 17.58 18.27 -2.61
C SER A 151 18.90 18.24 -3.37
N GLY A 152 19.96 18.82 -2.79
CA GLY A 152 21.33 18.66 -3.29
C GLY A 152 21.98 17.33 -2.89
N LEU A 153 21.34 16.56 -1.99
CA LEU A 153 21.91 15.33 -1.42
C LEU A 153 21.68 14.09 -2.29
N TYR A 154 20.55 14.05 -3.00
CA TYR A 154 20.09 12.87 -3.74
C TYR A 154 19.20 13.28 -4.90
N LYS A 155 19.08 12.41 -5.91
CA LYS A 155 18.19 12.60 -7.06
C LYS A 155 17.66 11.27 -7.58
N TRP A 156 16.47 11.29 -8.16
CA TRP A 156 15.95 10.11 -8.86
C TRP A 156 16.77 9.79 -10.11
N SER A 157 17.15 8.52 -10.26
CA SER A 157 18.02 8.04 -11.35
C SER A 157 17.43 6.84 -12.12
N GLY A 158 16.18 6.48 -11.85
CA GLY A 158 15.41 5.56 -12.69
C GLY A 158 15.58 4.08 -12.37
N ASP A 159 15.60 3.27 -13.43
CA ASP A 159 15.54 1.81 -13.38
C ASP A 159 16.84 1.20 -12.85
N ALA A 160 16.76 0.53 -11.71
CA ALA A 160 17.91 -0.16 -11.10
C ALA A 160 18.48 -1.26 -12.01
N CYS A 161 17.66 -1.91 -12.85
CA CYS A 161 18.13 -2.95 -13.78
C CYS A 161 19.01 -2.41 -14.91
N LYS A 162 18.91 -1.10 -15.21
CA LYS A 162 19.69 -0.40 -16.25
C LYS A 162 20.72 0.55 -15.64
N PHE A 163 20.90 0.51 -14.32
CA PHE A 163 21.81 1.40 -13.63
C PHE A 163 23.25 1.00 -13.91
N ASP A 164 24.04 1.95 -14.42
CA ASP A 164 25.47 1.80 -14.64
C ASP A 164 26.20 2.10 -13.33
N ASP A 165 26.70 1.05 -12.66
CA ASP A 165 27.46 1.20 -11.42
C ASP A 165 28.84 1.79 -11.70
N LYS A 166 29.00 3.08 -11.38
CA LYS A 166 30.24 3.83 -11.52
C LYS A 166 31.20 3.67 -10.34
N ASN A 167 30.97 2.68 -9.46
CA ASN A 167 31.61 2.55 -8.16
C ASN A 167 31.42 3.79 -7.26
N GLU A 168 30.32 4.51 -7.46
CA GLU A 168 29.89 5.64 -6.65
C GLU A 168 28.80 5.18 -5.67
N PRO A 169 28.64 5.84 -4.50
CA PRO A 169 27.52 5.56 -3.61
C PRO A 169 26.17 5.79 -4.31
N TYR A 170 25.24 4.87 -4.14
CA TYR A 170 23.86 4.97 -4.62
C TYR A 170 22.89 4.41 -3.58
N ILE A 171 21.61 4.76 -3.72
CA ILE A 171 20.52 4.20 -2.92
C ILE A 171 19.63 3.36 -3.83
N GLU A 172 19.50 2.08 -3.51
CA GLU A 172 18.53 1.21 -4.18
C GLU A 172 17.32 0.97 -3.26
N VAL A 173 16.14 1.27 -3.80
CA VAL A 173 14.86 1.10 -3.11
C VAL A 173 14.20 -0.19 -3.59
N VAL A 174 14.08 -1.16 -2.68
CA VAL A 174 13.53 -2.49 -2.95
C VAL A 174 12.15 -2.60 -2.30
N CYS A 175 11.09 -2.55 -3.11
CA CYS A 175 9.72 -2.77 -2.63
C CYS A 175 9.36 -4.26 -2.71
N SER A 176 9.04 -4.90 -1.58
CA SER A 176 8.81 -6.35 -1.54
C SER A 176 7.75 -6.74 -0.50
N PRO A 177 6.59 -7.30 -0.88
CA PRO A 177 6.06 -7.43 -2.25
C PRO A 177 5.97 -6.08 -2.97
N ASN A 178 6.25 -6.11 -4.26
CA ASN A 178 6.37 -4.92 -5.08
C ASN A 178 5.04 -4.22 -5.33
N ASN A 179 5.11 -2.91 -5.59
CA ASN A 179 4.01 -2.11 -6.12
C ASN A 179 4.43 -1.61 -7.51
N PRO A 180 3.81 -2.09 -8.60
CA PRO A 180 2.39 -2.48 -8.65
C PRO A 180 2.12 -3.99 -8.70
N ASP A 181 3.12 -4.82 -8.97
CA ASP A 181 2.90 -6.18 -9.48
C ASP A 181 2.97 -7.28 -8.42
N GLY A 182 3.25 -6.95 -7.17
CA GLY A 182 3.18 -7.88 -6.04
C GLY A 182 4.22 -8.98 -6.03
N HIS A 183 5.24 -8.94 -6.89
CA HIS A 183 6.33 -9.91 -6.85
C HIS A 183 7.24 -9.67 -5.63
N THR A 184 7.83 -10.74 -5.12
CA THR A 184 8.93 -10.62 -4.15
C THR A 184 10.17 -10.11 -4.89
N MET A 185 10.74 -9.01 -4.41
CA MET A 185 11.93 -8.38 -4.98
C MET A 185 13.15 -8.60 -4.09
N THR A 186 14.30 -8.57 -4.74
CA THR A 186 15.64 -8.47 -4.13
C THR A 186 16.38 -7.31 -4.79
N PRO A 187 17.46 -6.79 -4.19
CA PRO A 187 18.34 -5.85 -4.88
C PRO A 187 18.82 -6.43 -6.22
N VAL A 188 18.96 -5.57 -7.24
CA VAL A 188 19.35 -5.95 -8.60
C VAL A 188 20.63 -5.27 -9.08
N VAL A 189 21.06 -4.19 -8.43
CA VAL A 189 22.33 -3.53 -8.79
C VAL A 189 23.48 -4.37 -8.26
N ASN A 190 24.34 -4.87 -9.15
CA ASN A 190 25.52 -5.68 -8.82
C ASN A 190 26.70 -4.81 -8.39
N GLY A 191 26.48 -3.91 -7.43
CA GLY A 191 27.48 -2.97 -6.93
C GLY A 191 27.84 -3.22 -5.46
N ASN A 192 29.03 -2.75 -5.06
CA ASN A 192 29.52 -2.90 -3.68
C ASN A 192 29.27 -1.65 -2.80
N ARG A 193 28.80 -0.55 -3.40
CA ARG A 193 28.56 0.75 -2.73
C ARG A 193 27.08 1.11 -2.58
N GLY A 194 26.20 0.17 -2.90
CA GLY A 194 24.75 0.33 -2.76
C GLY A 194 24.29 0.39 -1.31
N LYS A 195 23.49 1.40 -0.99
CA LYS A 195 22.75 1.51 0.27
C LYS A 195 21.31 1.09 0.03
N LEU A 196 20.78 0.14 0.82
CA LEU A 196 19.51 -0.49 0.53
C LEU A 196 18.39 0.00 1.45
N ILE A 197 17.27 0.44 0.86
CA ILE A 197 16.01 0.67 1.58
C ILE A 197 15.04 -0.43 1.18
N HIS A 198 14.57 -1.24 2.13
CA HIS A 198 13.53 -2.24 1.87
C HIS A 198 12.18 -1.70 2.29
N ASP A 199 11.30 -1.40 1.32
CA ASP A 199 9.91 -1.03 1.57
C ASP A 199 9.05 -2.29 1.65
N LEU A 200 8.67 -2.65 2.88
CA LEU A 200 7.96 -3.88 3.22
C LEU A 200 6.50 -3.59 3.60
N ALA A 201 5.92 -2.51 3.06
CA ALA A 201 4.53 -2.12 3.33
C ALA A 201 3.52 -3.27 3.12
N TYR A 202 3.76 -4.15 2.13
CA TYR A 202 2.87 -5.27 1.79
C TYR A 202 3.35 -6.64 2.31
N TYR A 203 4.44 -6.70 3.11
CA TYR A 203 4.99 -7.97 3.59
C TYR A 203 4.20 -8.51 4.79
N TRP A 204 2.92 -8.82 4.56
CA TRP A 204 1.96 -9.29 5.55
C TRP A 204 1.17 -10.51 5.05
N PRO A 205 0.70 -11.40 5.94
CA PRO A 205 0.09 -12.69 5.56
C PRO A 205 -1.17 -12.61 4.70
N GLN A 206 -1.89 -11.48 4.73
CA GLN A 206 -3.04 -11.25 3.87
C GLN A 206 -2.66 -11.07 2.38
N TYR A 207 -1.46 -10.57 2.07
CA TYR A 207 -1.03 -10.29 0.70
C TYR A 207 -0.06 -11.33 0.14
N THR A 208 0.81 -11.89 0.99
CA THR A 208 1.91 -12.75 0.55
C THR A 208 2.22 -13.85 1.57
N PRO A 209 2.74 -15.02 1.14
CA PRO A 209 3.40 -15.97 2.03
C PRO A 209 4.56 -15.31 2.79
N ILE A 210 4.76 -15.72 4.05
CA ILE A 210 5.89 -15.30 4.90
C ILE A 210 6.86 -16.47 5.05
N PRO A 211 7.84 -16.63 4.14
CA PRO A 211 8.76 -17.76 4.15
C PRO A 211 9.85 -17.66 5.23
N LYS A 212 10.18 -16.44 5.68
CA LYS A 212 11.15 -16.16 6.76
C LYS A 212 11.03 -14.70 7.22
N PRO A 213 11.51 -14.36 8.42
CA PRO A 213 11.63 -12.96 8.83
C PRO A 213 12.62 -12.22 7.94
N ALA A 214 12.28 -10.99 7.55
CA ALA A 214 13.18 -10.06 6.87
C ALA A 214 14.24 -9.54 7.84
N ASP A 215 15.47 -9.38 7.36
CA ASP A 215 16.61 -8.90 8.15
C ASP A 215 17.52 -7.97 7.32
N HIS A 216 16.94 -6.87 6.86
CA HIS A 216 17.65 -5.86 6.06
C HIS A 216 18.08 -4.66 6.91
N ASP A 217 18.93 -3.80 6.35
CA ASP A 217 19.53 -2.69 7.09
C ASP A 217 18.53 -1.60 7.45
N ILE A 218 17.62 -1.29 6.51
CA ILE A 218 16.46 -0.42 6.70
C ILE A 218 15.23 -1.13 6.15
N MET A 219 14.25 -1.37 7.02
CA MET A 219 12.97 -1.98 6.67
C MET A 219 11.82 -1.03 7.00
N LEU A 220 11.04 -0.63 6.01
CA LEU A 220 9.92 0.30 6.16
C LEU A 220 8.58 -0.44 6.21
N PHE A 221 7.75 -0.07 7.18
CA PHE A 221 6.40 -0.60 7.35
C PHE A 221 5.39 0.52 7.59
N THR A 222 4.11 0.21 7.41
CA THR A 222 3.02 1.17 7.58
C THR A 222 1.76 0.53 8.12
N VAL A 223 1.09 1.24 9.04
CA VAL A 223 -0.23 0.87 9.55
C VAL A 223 -1.26 0.87 8.42
N SER A 224 -1.04 1.69 7.39
CA SER A 224 -1.94 1.79 6.25
C SER A 224 -2.17 0.44 5.57
N LYS A 225 -1.09 -0.33 5.36
CA LYS A 225 -1.17 -1.59 4.61
C LYS A 225 -1.21 -2.81 5.51
N SER A 226 -0.72 -2.70 6.75
CA SER A 226 -0.85 -3.78 7.72
C SER A 226 -2.28 -3.92 8.23
N THR A 227 -2.94 -2.85 8.68
CA THR A 227 -4.26 -2.92 9.35
C THR A 227 -5.38 -2.14 8.65
N GLY A 228 -5.08 -1.40 7.58
CA GLY A 228 -6.06 -0.61 6.84
C GLY A 228 -6.26 0.81 7.35
N HIS A 229 -5.53 1.25 8.38
CA HIS A 229 -5.70 2.59 8.95
C HIS A 229 -4.84 3.64 8.22
N ALA A 230 -5.13 3.85 6.93
CA ALA A 230 -4.40 4.80 6.11
C ALA A 230 -4.44 6.24 6.67
N GLY A 231 -5.61 6.65 7.18
CA GLY A 231 -5.82 7.98 7.78
C GLY A 231 -5.10 8.22 9.11
N THR A 232 -4.60 7.19 9.80
CA THR A 232 -3.78 7.36 11.02
C THR A 232 -2.39 7.93 10.69
N ARG A 233 -2.00 7.91 9.41
CA ARG A 233 -0.72 8.46 8.93
C ARG A 233 0.47 7.99 9.76
N LEU A 234 0.58 6.68 9.99
CA LEU A 234 1.64 6.12 10.83
C LEU A 234 2.40 4.99 10.15
N GLY A 235 3.73 5.04 10.24
CA GLY A 235 4.64 4.00 9.81
C GLY A 235 5.84 3.91 10.74
N TRP A 236 6.62 2.86 10.58
CA TRP A 236 7.85 2.66 11.35
C TRP A 236 8.95 2.09 10.46
N ALA A 237 10.18 2.49 10.74
CA ALA A 237 11.37 1.90 10.18
C ALA A 237 12.05 1.04 11.26
N ILE A 238 12.48 -0.16 10.88
CA ILE A 238 13.40 -0.99 11.67
C ILE A 238 14.78 -0.80 11.05
N VAL A 239 15.73 -0.33 11.85
CA VAL A 239 17.05 0.12 11.38
C VAL A 239 18.15 -0.61 12.15
N LYS A 240 19.14 -1.17 11.44
CA LYS A 240 20.31 -1.81 12.06
C LYS A 240 21.33 -0.80 12.61
N ASP A 241 21.70 0.18 11.78
CA ASP A 241 22.76 1.13 12.10
C ASP A 241 22.24 2.27 12.98
N GLU A 242 22.91 2.49 14.12
CA GLU A 242 22.56 3.53 15.08
C GLU A 242 22.66 4.95 14.51
N LYS A 243 23.71 5.23 13.74
CA LYS A 243 23.96 6.55 13.15
C LYS A 243 22.90 6.87 12.10
N ILE A 244 22.50 5.88 11.31
CA ILE A 244 21.37 6.02 10.37
C ILE A 244 20.09 6.30 11.14
N ALA A 245 19.77 5.52 12.18
CA ALA A 245 18.59 5.73 13.00
C ALA A 245 18.55 7.15 13.60
N ARG A 246 19.68 7.64 14.12
CA ARG A 246 19.82 9.02 14.64
C ARG A 246 19.60 10.07 13.55
N LYS A 247 20.16 9.90 12.35
CA LYS A 247 19.96 10.84 11.23
C LYS A 247 18.51 10.84 10.74
N MET A 248 17.86 9.67 10.69
CA MET A 248 16.43 9.56 10.39
C MET A 248 15.58 10.26 11.46
N THR A 249 15.86 10.05 12.75
CA THR A 249 15.18 10.77 13.83
C THR A 249 15.38 12.28 13.70
N LYS A 250 16.60 12.74 13.40
CA LYS A 250 16.89 14.16 13.25
C LYS A 250 16.10 14.79 12.09
N PHE A 251 15.94 14.10 10.98
CA PHE A 251 15.08 14.55 9.88
C PHE A 251 13.63 14.75 10.34
N ILE A 252 13.07 13.79 11.08
CA ILE A 252 11.69 13.85 11.54
C ILE A 252 11.50 14.95 12.60
N GLU A 253 12.46 15.09 13.52
CA GLU A 253 12.51 16.19 14.48
C GLU A 253 12.48 17.55 13.78
N LEU A 254 13.33 17.75 12.77
CA LEU A 254 13.40 19.03 12.04
C LEU A 254 12.18 19.28 11.16
N SER A 255 11.59 18.23 10.60
CA SER A 255 10.44 18.36 9.69
C SER A 255 9.11 18.57 10.41
N THR A 256 8.89 17.90 11.55
CA THR A 256 7.57 17.87 12.22
C THR A 256 7.61 17.83 13.75
N ILE A 257 8.80 17.93 14.38
CA ILE A 257 8.98 17.80 15.84
C ILE A 257 8.39 16.47 16.35
N GLY A 258 8.66 15.39 15.61
CA GLY A 258 8.16 14.06 15.92
C GLY A 258 6.85 13.72 15.22
N VAL A 259 6.04 12.86 15.84
CA VAL A 259 4.83 12.27 15.26
C VAL A 259 3.70 12.31 16.29
N SER A 260 2.48 12.59 15.83
CA SER A 260 1.27 12.65 16.66
C SER A 260 1.17 11.50 17.66
N LYS A 261 1.12 11.87 18.95
CA LYS A 261 0.98 10.93 20.07
C LYS A 261 -0.34 10.15 19.98
N ASP A 262 -1.42 10.84 19.63
CA ASP A 262 -2.75 10.22 19.44
C ASP A 262 -2.74 9.18 18.33
N SER A 263 -2.01 9.44 17.24
CA SER A 263 -1.86 8.47 16.15
C SER A 263 -1.09 7.23 16.60
N GLN A 264 -0.02 7.41 17.39
CA GLN A 264 0.74 6.31 17.98
C GLN A 264 -0.11 5.48 18.95
N TYR A 265 -0.85 6.13 19.85
CA TYR A 265 -1.77 5.47 20.79
C TYR A 265 -2.86 4.70 20.07
N ARG A 266 -3.53 5.32 19.08
CA ARG A 266 -4.54 4.65 18.27
C ARG A 266 -3.96 3.43 17.56
N ALA A 267 -2.79 3.56 16.94
CA ALA A 267 -2.15 2.44 16.26
C ALA A 267 -1.75 1.32 17.23
N ALA A 268 -1.24 1.64 18.42
CA ALA A 268 -0.93 0.66 19.46
C ALA A 268 -2.17 -0.13 19.87
N THR A 269 -3.31 0.53 20.12
CA THR A 269 -4.59 -0.13 20.43
C THR A 269 -5.04 -1.07 19.31
N ILE A 270 -4.97 -0.61 18.06
CA ILE A 270 -5.32 -1.43 16.90
C ILE A 270 -4.40 -2.65 16.75
N MET A 271 -3.08 -2.47 16.89
CA MET A 271 -2.11 -3.57 16.81
C MET A 271 -2.32 -4.58 17.94
N ARG A 272 -2.58 -4.11 19.15
CA ARG A 272 -2.92 -4.97 20.29
C ARG A 272 -4.14 -5.83 19.97
N ALA A 273 -5.22 -5.22 19.47
CA ALA A 273 -6.42 -5.95 19.06
C ALA A 273 -6.14 -7.02 17.98
N VAL A 274 -5.24 -6.74 17.03
CA VAL A 274 -4.76 -7.76 16.07
C VAL A 274 -4.06 -8.90 16.79
N THR A 275 -3.09 -8.60 17.66
CA THR A 275 -2.30 -9.64 18.34
C THR A 275 -3.15 -10.51 19.28
N GLU A 276 -4.05 -9.91 20.05
CA GLU A 276 -4.99 -10.61 20.94
C GLU A 276 -6.00 -11.46 20.14
N SER A 277 -6.42 -11.01 18.95
CA SER A 277 -7.32 -11.79 18.10
C SER A 277 -6.71 -13.11 17.61
N ALA A 278 -5.38 -13.16 17.47
CA ALA A 278 -4.68 -14.39 17.09
C ALA A 278 -4.59 -15.39 18.25
N GLN A 279 -4.56 -14.90 19.49
CA GLN A 279 -4.41 -15.71 20.70
C GLN A 279 -5.76 -16.21 21.26
N SER A 280 -6.86 -15.52 20.99
CA SER A 280 -8.19 -15.85 21.51
C SER A 280 -8.89 -16.96 20.72
N ILE A 281 -9.24 -18.07 21.40
CA ILE A 281 -9.98 -19.21 20.84
C ILE A 281 -11.33 -18.78 20.22
N SER A 282 -12.06 -17.85 20.85
CA SER A 282 -13.35 -17.37 20.34
C SER A 282 -13.23 -16.55 19.06
N LEU A 283 -12.11 -15.84 18.87
CA LEU A 283 -11.84 -15.07 17.65
C LEU A 283 -11.17 -15.92 16.57
N GLN A 284 -10.46 -16.99 16.92
CA GLN A 284 -9.99 -17.99 15.97
C GLN A 284 -11.16 -18.64 15.22
N LEU A 285 -12.29 -18.90 15.90
CA LEU A 285 -13.51 -19.42 15.28
C LEU A 285 -14.19 -18.41 14.33
N ALA A 286 -14.04 -17.11 14.58
CA ALA A 286 -14.55 -16.04 13.71
C ALA A 286 -13.55 -15.61 12.61
N GLY A 287 -12.33 -16.17 12.62
CA GLY A 287 -11.19 -15.75 11.80
C GLY A 287 -10.44 -14.56 12.41
N ASN A 288 -9.16 -14.77 12.75
CA ASN A 288 -8.28 -13.66 13.16
C ASN A 288 -8.08 -12.64 12.01
N PHE A 289 -7.59 -11.45 12.33
CA PHE A 289 -7.41 -10.35 11.35
C PHE A 289 -6.72 -10.79 10.04
N PHE A 290 -5.64 -11.56 10.16
CA PHE A 290 -4.86 -11.99 9.01
C PHE A 290 -5.58 -13.07 8.19
N ASP A 291 -6.36 -13.94 8.83
CA ASP A 291 -7.22 -14.89 8.12
C ASP A 291 -8.39 -14.18 7.41
N PHE A 292 -9.01 -13.17 8.02
CA PHE A 292 -10.01 -12.32 7.35
C PHE A 292 -9.42 -11.65 6.10
N GLY A 293 -8.24 -11.03 6.25
CA GLY A 293 -7.55 -10.39 5.14
C GLY A 293 -7.19 -11.39 4.04
N ARG A 294 -6.64 -12.55 4.42
CA ARG A 294 -6.32 -13.65 3.50
C ARG A 294 -7.54 -14.10 2.71
N LYS A 295 -8.63 -14.47 3.39
CA LYS A 295 -9.85 -14.99 2.75
C LYS A 295 -10.42 -13.98 1.76
N THR A 296 -10.49 -12.71 2.17
CA THR A 296 -10.96 -11.63 1.29
C THR A 296 -10.07 -11.49 0.06
N MET A 297 -8.74 -11.50 0.21
CA MET A 297 -7.84 -11.37 -0.93
C MET A 297 -7.89 -12.59 -1.87
N VAL A 298 -8.01 -13.81 -1.34
CA VAL A 298 -8.18 -15.04 -2.14
C VAL A 298 -9.45 -14.93 -2.99
N ASP A 299 -10.60 -14.65 -2.38
CA ASP A 299 -11.89 -14.51 -3.08
C ASP A 299 -11.81 -13.48 -4.22
N ARG A 300 -11.26 -12.30 -3.93
CA ARG A 300 -11.12 -11.23 -4.92
C ARG A 300 -10.24 -11.62 -6.10
N TRP A 301 -9.11 -12.26 -5.83
CA TRP A 301 -8.22 -12.71 -6.90
C TRP A 301 -8.83 -13.84 -7.73
N GLU A 302 -9.56 -14.78 -7.12
CA GLU A 302 -10.25 -15.86 -7.84
C GLU A 302 -11.33 -15.30 -8.79
N ARG A 303 -12.19 -14.42 -8.28
CA ARG A 303 -13.26 -13.78 -9.09
C ARG A 303 -12.68 -12.92 -10.21
N LEU A 304 -11.64 -12.14 -9.94
CA LEU A 304 -10.98 -11.32 -10.96
C LEU A 304 -10.29 -12.16 -12.04
N ARG A 305 -9.59 -13.24 -11.65
CA ARG A 305 -8.95 -14.16 -12.61
C ARG A 305 -9.98 -14.87 -13.48
N LYS A 306 -11.13 -15.25 -12.91
CA LYS A 306 -12.24 -15.82 -13.66
C LYS A 306 -12.69 -14.88 -14.78
N VAL A 307 -12.99 -13.62 -14.45
CA VAL A 307 -13.39 -12.59 -15.44
C VAL A 307 -12.34 -12.40 -16.53
N ALA A 308 -11.05 -12.26 -16.15
CA ALA A 308 -9.97 -12.09 -17.11
C ALA A 308 -9.80 -13.32 -18.04
N SER A 309 -10.00 -14.52 -17.51
CA SER A 309 -9.89 -15.77 -18.28
C SER A 309 -11.05 -15.97 -19.27
N GLU A 310 -12.26 -15.55 -18.89
CA GLU A 310 -13.47 -15.74 -19.71
C GLU A 310 -13.53 -14.78 -20.90
N ASN A 311 -13.02 -13.54 -20.76
CA ASN A 311 -13.10 -12.57 -21.84
C ASN A 311 -11.86 -12.47 -22.74
N GLY A 312 -10.69 -12.93 -22.25
CA GLY A 312 -9.40 -12.86 -22.95
C GLY A 312 -8.86 -11.44 -23.22
N ALA A 313 -9.63 -10.39 -22.90
CA ALA A 313 -9.28 -9.00 -23.13
C ALA A 313 -8.18 -8.52 -22.17
N PHE A 314 -8.00 -9.22 -21.05
CA PHE A 314 -7.03 -8.86 -20.03
C PHE A 314 -6.16 -10.04 -19.59
N SER A 315 -4.99 -9.74 -19.05
CA SER A 315 -4.12 -10.72 -18.41
C SER A 315 -3.62 -10.21 -17.07
N LEU A 316 -3.40 -11.15 -16.15
CA LEU A 316 -2.94 -10.91 -14.79
C LEU A 316 -1.64 -11.68 -14.53
N PRO A 317 -0.78 -11.22 -13.60
CA PRO A 317 0.42 -11.94 -13.23
C PRO A 317 0.07 -13.28 -12.56
N LYS A 318 0.99 -14.25 -12.71
CA LYS A 318 0.94 -15.51 -11.98
C LYS A 318 1.98 -15.47 -10.87
N TYR A 319 1.63 -15.97 -9.70
CA TYR A 319 2.52 -16.00 -8.55
C TYR A 319 2.90 -17.42 -8.20
N SER A 320 4.17 -17.65 -7.91
CA SER A 320 4.64 -18.96 -7.44
C SER A 320 4.09 -19.25 -6.04
N LYS A 321 3.65 -20.48 -5.80
CA LYS A 321 3.34 -20.96 -4.45
C LYS A 321 4.61 -21.05 -3.61
N ARG A 322 4.53 -20.63 -2.35
CA ARG A 322 5.61 -20.72 -1.35
C ARG A 322 5.04 -21.11 0.01
N TYR A 323 5.88 -21.71 0.84
CA TYR A 323 5.50 -22.01 2.22
C TYR A 323 5.36 -20.71 3.02
N CYS A 324 4.29 -20.61 3.82
CA CYS A 324 4.02 -19.48 4.70
C CYS A 324 4.13 -19.95 6.15
N ASN A 325 5.16 -19.50 6.88
CA ASN A 325 5.34 -19.90 8.29
C ASN A 325 4.19 -19.44 9.18
N TYR A 326 3.59 -18.27 8.91
CA TYR A 326 2.48 -17.76 9.72
C TYR A 326 1.24 -18.66 9.65
N PHE A 327 0.90 -19.18 8.45
CA PHE A 327 -0.27 -20.05 8.26
C PHE A 327 0.05 -21.54 8.29
N GLY A 328 1.34 -21.92 8.24
CA GLY A 328 1.78 -23.32 8.23
C GLY A 328 1.47 -24.07 6.92
N GLU A 329 1.19 -23.36 5.81
CA GLU A 329 0.72 -23.96 4.55
C GLU A 329 1.47 -23.43 3.31
N ILE A 330 1.45 -24.20 2.21
CA ILE A 330 1.92 -23.76 0.89
C ILE A 330 0.80 -22.98 0.21
N ARG A 331 1.08 -21.74 -0.17
CA ARG A 331 0.09 -20.86 -0.82
C ARG A 331 0.74 -19.86 -1.76
N GLU A 332 -0.04 -19.29 -2.66
CA GLU A 332 0.41 -18.21 -3.53
C GLU A 332 0.16 -16.82 -2.90
N ALA A 333 0.80 -15.81 -3.51
CA ALA A 333 0.56 -14.42 -3.17
C ALA A 333 -0.77 -13.95 -3.76
N HIS A 334 -1.43 -13.07 -3.01
CA HIS A 334 -2.65 -12.37 -3.39
C HIS A 334 -2.45 -10.86 -3.11
N PRO A 335 -1.65 -10.16 -3.94
CA PRO A 335 -1.27 -8.78 -3.68
C PRO A 335 -2.45 -7.82 -3.59
N GLY A 336 -2.26 -6.69 -2.90
CA GLY A 336 -3.30 -5.66 -2.76
C GLY A 336 -3.66 -4.91 -4.06
N PHE A 337 -2.93 -5.17 -5.15
CA PHE A 337 -3.18 -4.58 -6.46
C PHE A 337 -3.14 -5.65 -7.55
N ALA A 338 -4.00 -5.49 -8.56
CA ALA A 338 -3.88 -6.19 -9.83
C ALA A 338 -3.03 -5.38 -10.80
N TRP A 339 -1.97 -5.99 -11.32
CA TRP A 339 -1.19 -5.46 -12.43
C TRP A 339 -1.76 -5.99 -13.75
N LEU A 340 -2.83 -5.33 -14.20
CA LEU A 340 -3.66 -5.77 -15.31
C LEU A 340 -3.01 -5.35 -16.64
N LYS A 341 -2.87 -6.30 -17.57
CA LYS A 341 -2.45 -6.04 -18.95
C LYS A 341 -3.68 -6.07 -19.88
N CYS A 342 -3.89 -5.04 -20.69
CA CYS A 342 -4.84 -5.06 -21.80
C CYS A 342 -4.25 -5.80 -23.01
N ASN A 343 -4.95 -6.81 -23.53
CA ASN A 343 -4.54 -7.61 -24.70
C ASN A 343 -5.20 -7.16 -26.01
N LEU A 344 -6.08 -6.16 -25.97
CA LEU A 344 -6.81 -5.68 -27.14
C LEU A 344 -5.87 -4.99 -28.13
N GLU A 345 -5.81 -5.48 -29.38
CA GLU A 345 -4.92 -4.95 -30.42
C GLU A 345 -5.19 -3.46 -30.70
N ASN A 346 -6.46 -3.08 -30.79
CA ASN A 346 -6.93 -1.72 -31.09
C ASN A 346 -6.87 -0.72 -29.91
N VAL A 347 -6.33 -1.11 -28.76
CA VAL A 347 -6.24 -0.25 -27.57
C VAL A 347 -4.79 0.04 -27.25
N GLU A 348 -4.27 1.20 -27.64
CA GLU A 348 -2.89 1.59 -27.30
C GLU A 348 -2.70 1.93 -25.82
N ASP A 349 -3.72 2.55 -25.21
CA ASP A 349 -3.69 3.02 -23.82
C ASP A 349 -4.80 2.36 -22.99
N CYS A 350 -4.40 1.47 -22.08
CA CYS A 350 -5.29 0.71 -21.22
C CYS A 350 -5.92 1.59 -20.12
N GLU A 351 -5.21 2.61 -19.63
CA GLU A 351 -5.73 3.58 -18.66
C GLU A 351 -6.89 4.36 -19.29
N SER A 352 -6.67 4.89 -20.50
CA SER A 352 -7.69 5.63 -21.25
C SER A 352 -8.92 4.77 -21.59
N LEU A 353 -8.74 3.48 -21.88
CA LEU A 353 -9.86 2.55 -22.12
C LEU A 353 -10.72 2.40 -20.87
N LEU A 354 -10.10 2.09 -19.73
CA LEU A 354 -10.80 1.83 -18.48
C LEU A 354 -11.51 3.09 -17.97
N GLU A 355 -10.85 4.25 -18.02
CA GLU A 355 -11.45 5.52 -17.61
C GLU A 355 -12.56 5.96 -18.57
N GLY A 356 -12.29 5.99 -19.88
CA GLY A 356 -13.20 6.54 -20.87
C GLY A 356 -14.47 5.70 -21.06
N LYS A 357 -14.30 4.39 -21.24
CA LYS A 357 -15.40 3.47 -21.60
C LYS A 357 -16.01 2.77 -20.40
N LEU A 358 -15.19 2.32 -19.45
CA LEU A 358 -15.69 1.57 -18.29
C LEU A 358 -15.92 2.46 -17.07
N LYS A 359 -15.53 3.74 -17.11
CA LYS A 359 -15.61 4.67 -15.96
C LYS A 359 -14.88 4.12 -14.73
N ILE A 360 -13.72 3.51 -14.94
CA ILE A 360 -12.85 2.99 -13.88
C ILE A 360 -11.56 3.81 -13.89
N LEU A 361 -11.34 4.60 -12.84
CA LEU A 361 -10.05 5.27 -12.65
C LEU A 361 -9.05 4.25 -12.13
N VAL A 362 -7.89 4.19 -12.78
CA VAL A 362 -6.77 3.29 -12.51
C VAL A 362 -5.47 4.06 -12.65
N ARG A 363 -4.34 3.44 -12.28
CA ARG A 363 -3.03 4.05 -12.53
C ARG A 363 -2.33 3.41 -13.73
N GLY A 364 -2.08 4.19 -14.77
CA GLY A 364 -1.39 3.75 -15.98
C GLY A 364 0.06 3.37 -15.75
N GLY A 365 0.55 2.39 -16.51
CA GLY A 365 1.85 1.77 -16.32
C GLY A 365 3.06 2.70 -16.52
N LYS A 366 2.88 3.76 -17.32
CA LYS A 366 3.86 4.84 -17.49
C LYS A 366 4.34 5.44 -16.16
N ASN A 367 3.46 5.48 -15.16
CA ASN A 367 3.77 6.04 -13.84
C ASN A 367 4.70 5.13 -13.01
N PHE A 368 4.89 3.88 -13.42
CA PHE A 368 5.70 2.87 -12.72
C PHE A 368 7.04 2.61 -13.44
N GLY A 369 7.44 3.50 -14.35
CA GLY A 369 8.69 3.40 -15.11
C GLY A 369 8.62 2.49 -16.35
N MET A 370 7.43 2.06 -16.75
CA MET A 370 7.23 1.26 -17.97
C MET A 370 7.06 2.16 -19.20
N ASP A 371 7.73 1.80 -20.31
CA ASP A 371 7.58 2.49 -21.59
C ASP A 371 6.28 2.10 -22.35
N TYR A 372 5.51 1.14 -21.83
CA TYR A 372 4.35 0.56 -22.50
C TYR A 372 3.02 0.85 -21.78
N LYS A 373 2.04 1.38 -22.51
CA LYS A 373 0.75 1.87 -21.98
C LYS A 373 -0.34 0.82 -21.78
N LYS A 374 -0.04 -0.47 -21.98
CA LYS A 374 -1.06 -1.53 -21.81
C LYS A 374 -1.13 -2.14 -20.42
N TYR A 375 -0.31 -1.68 -19.49
CA TYR A 375 -0.41 -2.07 -18.10
C TYR A 375 -1.08 -0.99 -17.27
N VAL A 376 -1.90 -1.41 -16.31
CA VAL A 376 -2.53 -0.55 -15.32
C VAL A 376 -2.50 -1.23 -13.96
N ARG A 377 -2.34 -0.44 -12.90
CA ARG A 377 -2.53 -0.90 -11.53
C ARG A 377 -3.97 -0.63 -11.09
N VAL A 378 -4.64 -1.66 -10.63
CA VAL A 378 -6.01 -1.60 -10.10
C VAL A 378 -6.00 -1.98 -8.62
N SER A 379 -6.59 -1.15 -7.75
CA SER A 379 -6.78 -1.46 -6.33
C SER A 379 -7.71 -2.65 -6.11
N LEU A 380 -7.27 -3.62 -5.32
CA LEU A 380 -8.07 -4.75 -4.85
C LEU A 380 -8.37 -4.66 -3.34
N ILE A 381 -8.05 -3.53 -2.72
CA ILE A 381 -8.16 -3.32 -1.27
C ILE A 381 -9.22 -2.28 -0.90
N ASP A 382 -10.07 -1.91 -1.86
CA ASP A 382 -11.24 -1.04 -1.68
C ASP A 382 -12.44 -1.81 -1.09
N GLN A 383 -13.57 -1.14 -0.86
CA GLN A 383 -14.81 -1.79 -0.44
C GLN A 383 -15.37 -2.76 -1.50
N GLU A 384 -16.24 -3.67 -1.05
CA GLU A 384 -16.75 -4.78 -1.86
C GLU A 384 -17.66 -4.33 -3.01
N ASP A 385 -18.41 -3.25 -2.82
CA ASP A 385 -19.25 -2.63 -3.84
C ASP A 385 -18.42 -2.16 -5.04
N LYS A 386 -17.31 -1.44 -4.81
CA LYS A 386 -16.39 -1.01 -5.87
C LYS A 386 -15.73 -2.20 -6.55
N PHE A 387 -15.37 -3.23 -5.77
CA PHE A 387 -14.78 -4.45 -6.32
C PHE A 387 -15.77 -5.21 -7.21
N GLN A 388 -17.05 -5.32 -6.81
CA GLN A 388 -18.08 -5.92 -7.65
C GLN A 388 -18.30 -5.11 -8.95
N MET A 389 -18.36 -3.77 -8.85
CA MET A 389 -18.46 -2.91 -10.03
C MET A 389 -17.27 -3.07 -10.98
N LEU A 390 -16.06 -3.28 -10.47
CA LEU A 390 -14.89 -3.61 -11.29
C LEU A 390 -15.13 -4.90 -12.10
N LEU A 391 -15.56 -5.97 -11.44
CA LEU A 391 -15.80 -7.26 -12.10
C LEU A 391 -16.86 -7.14 -13.20
N ASP A 392 -18.00 -6.52 -12.87
CA ASP A 392 -19.12 -6.34 -13.80
C ASP A 392 -18.68 -5.58 -15.05
N ARG A 393 -17.92 -4.50 -14.86
CA ARG A 393 -17.45 -3.66 -15.97
C ARG A 393 -16.38 -4.34 -16.80
N LEU A 394 -15.42 -5.05 -16.18
CA LEU A 394 -14.42 -5.81 -16.94
C LEU A 394 -15.05 -6.96 -17.73
N SER A 395 -16.10 -7.59 -17.20
CA SER A 395 -16.82 -8.67 -17.90
C SER A 395 -17.53 -8.21 -19.17
N SER A 396 -17.85 -6.91 -19.29
CA SER A 396 -18.50 -6.33 -20.47
C SER A 396 -17.56 -6.19 -21.69
N VAL A 397 -16.24 -6.33 -21.50
CA VAL A 397 -15.25 -6.24 -22.56
C VAL A 397 -14.96 -7.63 -23.11
N SER A 398 -14.87 -7.80 -24.44
CA SER A 398 -14.52 -9.08 -25.08
C SER A 398 -13.41 -8.88 -26.11
N SER A 399 -12.46 -9.81 -26.14
CA SER A 399 -11.38 -9.85 -27.15
C SER A 399 -11.90 -10.08 -28.58
N SER A 400 -13.08 -10.69 -28.74
CA SER A 400 -13.69 -11.02 -30.03
C SER A 400 -14.58 -9.91 -30.61
N SER A 401 -14.86 -8.85 -29.85
CA SER A 401 -15.83 -7.83 -30.26
C SER A 401 -15.10 -6.53 -30.64
N THR A 402 -14.92 -6.31 -31.95
CA THR A 402 -14.47 -5.03 -32.51
C THR A 402 -15.49 -3.89 -32.26
N LYS A 403 -16.65 -4.22 -31.70
CA LYS A 403 -17.67 -3.29 -31.21
C LYS A 403 -18.05 -3.68 -29.79
N ILE A 404 -17.61 -2.88 -28.81
CA ILE A 404 -18.14 -2.94 -27.44
C ILE A 404 -19.58 -2.43 -27.54
N LYS A 405 -20.56 -3.18 -27.04
CA LYS A 405 -21.97 -2.74 -27.00
C LYS A 405 -22.06 -1.48 -26.16
N ALA A 406 -22.59 -0.42 -26.78
CA ALA A 406 -22.85 0.88 -26.16
C ALA A 406 -23.97 0.79 -25.12
#